data_AF-A0A085L8X6-F1
#
_entry.id   AF-A0A085L8X6-F1
#
_cell.length_a   1.000
_cell.length_b   1.000
_cell.length_c   1.000
_cell.angle_alpha   90.00
_cell.angle_beta   90.00
_cell.angle_gamma   90.00
#
_symmetry.space_group_name_H-M   'P 1'
#
loop_
_entity.id
_entity.type
_entity.pdbx_description
1 polymer ?
#
loop_
_entity_poly.entity_id
_entity_poly.type
_entity_poly.pdbx_seq_one_letter_code
_entity_poly.pdbx_strand_id
1 'polypeptide(L)'
;MWRVFLPAYRWMRERMQKQLPGYSGGYPVWLWHRPKPDLRRSGHLAKGSRAVLIEVLLPADRILLSDFDAWHCVLNRWFLYLSEKEEKFWEAGAPKDYHLHGRLPPELERELKASWERIFDLKAIAGSDWTTGEQYIQAVAEEIYLFEVARVKEFIAR
;
A
#
# COMPACT_ATOMS: atom_id res chain seq x y z
N MET A 1 14.32 6.78 5.96
CA MET A 1 13.70 5.48 5.60
C MET A 1 14.71 4.38 5.83
N TRP A 2 14.35 3.32 6.57
CA TRP A 2 15.22 2.17 6.74
C TRP A 2 15.52 1.53 5.36
N ARG A 3 16.79 1.22 5.08
CA ARG A 3 17.23 0.73 3.75
C ARG A 3 16.48 -0.54 3.29
N VAL A 4 15.94 -1.31 4.23
CA VAL A 4 15.18 -2.54 3.99
C VAL A 4 13.89 -2.31 3.20
N PHE A 5 13.23 -1.16 3.34
CA PHE A 5 11.96 -0.87 2.64
C PHE A 5 12.14 -0.20 1.27
N LEU A 6 13.36 0.22 0.94
CA LEU A 6 13.64 0.94 -0.30
C LEU A 6 13.22 0.16 -1.57
N PRO A 7 13.40 -1.17 -1.67
CA PRO A 7 12.93 -1.94 -2.83
C PRO A 7 11.41 -1.85 -3.04
N ALA A 8 10.61 -1.95 -1.97
CA ALA A 8 9.15 -1.85 -2.06
C ALA A 8 8.73 -0.46 -2.56
N TYR A 9 9.32 0.60 -2.02
CA TYR A 9 9.03 1.96 -2.47
C TYR A 9 9.48 2.22 -3.92
N ARG A 10 10.60 1.63 -4.35
CA ARG A 10 11.02 1.69 -5.77
C ARG A 10 10.00 0.97 -6.66
N TRP A 11 9.52 -0.20 -6.26
CA TRP A 11 8.47 -0.91 -6.99
C TRP A 11 7.18 -0.07 -7.09
N MET A 12 6.74 0.56 -6.00
CA MET A 12 5.57 1.45 -6.04
C MET A 12 5.78 2.63 -7.00
N ARG A 13 6.98 3.23 -7.02
CA ARG A 13 7.33 4.28 -7.98
C ARG A 13 7.28 3.80 -9.43
N GLU A 14 7.70 2.57 -9.72
CA GLU A 14 7.55 1.99 -11.06
C GLU A 14 6.06 1.82 -11.44
N ARG A 15 5.18 1.53 -10.47
CA ARG A 15 3.73 1.47 -10.70
C ARG A 15 3.15 2.86 -10.97
N MET A 16 3.55 3.85 -10.17
CA MET A 16 3.18 5.25 -10.39
C MET A 16 3.62 5.74 -11.77
N GLN A 17 4.86 5.46 -12.18
CA GLN A 17 5.37 5.86 -13.50
C GLN A 17 4.57 5.29 -14.67
N LYS A 18 4.01 4.08 -14.51
CA LYS A 18 3.21 3.43 -15.56
C LYS A 18 1.77 3.93 -15.60
N GLN A 19 1.21 4.32 -14.46
CA GLN A 19 -0.23 4.55 -14.30
C GLN A 19 -0.60 6.03 -14.15
N LEU A 20 0.32 6.89 -13.72
CA LEU A 20 0.07 8.31 -13.49
C LEU A 20 0.66 9.15 -14.64
N PRO A 21 -0.17 9.82 -15.44
CA PRO A 21 0.29 10.79 -16.42
C PRO A 21 1.06 11.92 -15.74
N GLY A 22 2.17 12.35 -16.36
CA GLY A 22 2.97 13.48 -15.87
C GLY A 22 3.81 13.20 -14.61
N TYR A 23 3.86 11.95 -14.12
CA TYR A 23 4.70 11.59 -12.98
C TYR A 23 6.18 11.87 -13.25
N SER A 24 6.82 12.62 -12.36
CA SER A 24 8.18 13.14 -12.54
C SER A 24 9.27 12.32 -11.81
N GLY A 25 8.87 11.29 -11.07
CA GLY A 25 9.80 10.39 -10.37
C GLY A 25 9.94 10.65 -8.86
N GLY A 26 9.08 11.49 -8.26
CA GLY A 26 9.03 11.72 -6.82
C GLY A 26 8.61 10.49 -6.00
N TYR A 27 8.91 10.46 -4.70
CA TYR A 27 8.44 9.36 -3.84
C TYR A 27 6.95 9.53 -3.50
N PRO A 28 6.21 8.42 -3.29
CA PRO A 28 4.78 8.50 -2.99
C PRO A 28 4.50 9.27 -1.70
N VAL A 29 3.59 10.23 -1.79
CA VAL A 29 2.85 10.78 -0.67
C VAL A 29 1.63 9.90 -0.43
N TRP A 30 1.58 9.26 0.73
CA TRP A 30 0.51 8.32 1.10
C TRP A 30 -0.70 9.05 1.66
N LEU A 31 -1.88 8.59 1.25
CA LEU A 31 -3.17 9.16 1.59
C LEU A 31 -4.15 8.06 1.96
N TRP A 32 -5.08 8.38 2.85
CA TRP A 32 -6.23 7.53 3.11
C TRP A 32 -7.36 7.91 2.14
N HIS A 33 -7.89 6.94 1.41
CA HIS A 33 -9.04 7.15 0.53
C HIS A 33 -10.36 6.77 1.23
N ARG A 34 -10.45 5.53 1.73
CA ARG A 34 -11.59 5.07 2.55
C ARG A 34 -11.21 3.84 3.37
N PRO A 35 -11.81 3.62 4.55
CA PRO A 35 -12.69 4.55 5.27
C PRO A 35 -11.91 5.78 5.76
N LYS A 36 -12.65 6.81 6.18
CA LYS A 36 -12.04 8.01 6.79
C LYS A 36 -11.33 7.61 8.09
N PRO A 37 -10.07 8.02 8.32
CA PRO A 37 -9.34 7.68 9.54
C PRO A 37 -10.08 8.12 10.80
N ASP A 38 -10.31 7.19 11.74
CA ASP A 38 -10.87 7.51 13.05
C ASP A 38 -9.78 8.06 13.98
N LEU A 39 -9.78 9.38 14.15
CA LEU A 39 -8.82 10.13 14.97
C LEU A 39 -8.88 9.79 16.48
N ARG A 40 -9.87 9.01 16.91
CA ARG A 40 -9.98 8.52 18.30
C ARG A 40 -9.17 7.26 18.55
N ARG A 41 -8.69 6.58 17.49
CA ARG A 41 -7.84 5.40 17.60
C ARG A 41 -6.41 5.80 17.93
N SER A 42 -5.69 4.92 18.63
CA SER A 42 -4.25 5.03 18.83
C SER A 42 -3.49 4.62 17.56
N GLY A 43 -2.19 4.91 17.51
CA GLY A 43 -1.31 4.48 16.42
C GLY A 43 -1.13 5.49 15.27
N HIS A 44 -1.92 6.57 15.24
CA HIS A 44 -1.70 7.66 14.28
C HIS A 44 -0.41 8.42 14.57
N LEU A 45 -0.21 8.79 15.83
CA LEU A 45 0.92 9.56 16.36
C LEU A 45 1.12 9.23 17.84
N ALA A 46 2.23 9.70 18.43
CA ALA A 46 2.47 9.55 19.86
C ALA A 46 1.35 10.19 20.69
N LYS A 47 0.84 9.45 21.67
CA LYS A 47 -0.25 9.88 22.56
C LYS A 47 0.02 11.26 23.17
N GLY A 48 -0.98 12.13 23.13
CA GLY A 48 -0.92 13.51 23.66
C GLY A 48 -0.36 14.54 22.67
N SER A 49 0.14 14.12 21.50
CA SER A 49 0.68 15.05 20.50
C SER A 49 -0.44 15.84 19.80
N ARG A 50 -0.19 17.13 19.54
CA ARG A 50 -1.04 17.93 18.64
C ARG A 50 -0.80 17.50 17.20
N ALA A 51 -1.88 17.37 16.45
CA ALA A 51 -1.86 16.85 15.10
C ALA A 51 -2.95 17.47 14.23
N VAL A 52 -2.82 17.34 12.92
CA VAL A 52 -3.83 17.75 11.94
C VAL A 52 -4.20 16.58 11.03
N LEU A 53 -5.50 16.44 10.76
CA LEU A 53 -6.01 15.70 9.62
C LEU A 53 -6.22 16.68 8.46
N ILE A 54 -5.53 16.45 7.36
CA ILE A 54 -5.66 17.22 6.12
C ILE A 54 -6.52 16.41 5.16
N GLU A 55 -7.62 17.00 4.69
CA GLU A 55 -8.47 16.43 3.64
C GLU A 55 -8.18 17.18 2.34
N VAL A 56 -7.90 16.44 1.28
CA VAL A 56 -7.48 16.98 -0.02
C VAL A 56 -8.44 16.55 -1.12
N LEU A 57 -8.58 17.37 -2.15
CA LEU A 57 -9.30 17.05 -3.38
C LEU A 57 -8.30 16.98 -4.52
N LEU A 58 -8.04 15.77 -5.01
CA LEU A 58 -7.08 15.50 -6.08
C LEU A 58 -7.79 14.95 -7.32
N PRO A 59 -7.32 15.31 -8.53
CA PRO A 59 -7.71 14.65 -9.76
C PRO A 59 -7.46 13.13 -9.71
N ALA A 60 -8.37 12.35 -10.29
CA ALA A 60 -8.26 10.88 -10.27
C ALA A 60 -7.04 10.35 -11.02
N ASP A 61 -6.55 11.07 -12.03
CA ASP A 61 -5.35 10.75 -12.81
C ASP A 61 -4.04 11.10 -12.10
N ARG A 62 -4.09 11.79 -10.96
CA ARG A 62 -2.92 12.08 -10.11
C ARG A 62 -2.77 11.13 -8.92
N ILE A 63 -3.67 10.16 -8.78
CA ILE A 63 -3.69 9.22 -7.67
C ILE A 63 -3.68 7.78 -8.16
N LEU A 64 -2.96 6.92 -7.44
CA LEU A 64 -3.02 5.48 -7.63
C LEU A 64 -3.58 4.85 -6.36
N LEU A 65 -4.74 4.19 -6.48
CA LEU A 65 -5.42 3.53 -5.36
C LEU A 65 -4.89 2.11 -5.19
N SER A 66 -4.64 1.71 -3.95
CA SER A 66 -4.29 0.33 -3.61
C SER A 66 -4.92 -0.07 -2.29
N ASP A 67 -5.05 -1.37 -2.06
CA ASP A 67 -5.42 -1.91 -0.77
C ASP A 67 -4.31 -1.66 0.27
N PHE A 68 -4.71 -1.22 1.47
CA PHE A 68 -3.79 -0.88 2.55
C PHE A 68 -3.15 -2.12 3.18
N ASP A 69 -3.94 -3.17 3.41
CA ASP A 69 -3.44 -4.37 4.07
C ASP A 69 -2.57 -5.18 3.11
N ALA A 70 -3.00 -5.34 1.87
CA ALA A 70 -2.24 -6.07 0.84
C ALA A 70 -0.88 -5.43 0.52
N TRP A 71 -0.71 -4.12 0.71
CA TRP A 71 0.59 -3.45 0.56
C TRP A 71 1.67 -4.04 1.47
N HIS A 72 1.31 -4.61 2.62
CA HIS A 72 2.25 -5.28 3.52
C HIS A 72 2.91 -6.50 2.87
N CYS A 73 2.27 -7.15 1.89
CA CYS A 73 2.91 -8.21 1.12
C CYS A 73 4.09 -7.67 0.31
N VAL A 74 3.96 -6.48 -0.29
CA VAL A 74 5.06 -5.84 -1.03
C VAL A 74 6.16 -5.39 -0.06
N LEU A 75 5.79 -4.76 1.05
CA LEU A 75 6.75 -4.29 2.06
C LEU A 75 7.61 -5.41 2.63
N ASN A 76 7.00 -6.56 2.91
CA ASN A 76 7.67 -7.71 3.54
C ASN A 76 8.17 -8.75 2.54
N ARG A 77 8.01 -8.50 1.24
CA ARG A 77 8.36 -9.44 0.16
C ARG A 77 7.64 -10.79 0.30
N TRP A 78 6.35 -10.75 0.64
CA TRP A 78 5.47 -11.91 0.67
C TRP A 78 4.67 -12.04 -0.62
N PHE A 79 4.31 -13.29 -0.96
CA PHE A 79 3.37 -13.56 -2.02
C PHE A 79 1.96 -13.12 -1.60
N LEU A 80 1.25 -12.45 -2.49
CA LEU A 80 -0.13 -12.03 -2.26
C LEU A 80 -1.08 -13.08 -2.83
N TYR A 81 -1.47 -14.06 -2.01
CA TYR A 81 -2.44 -15.09 -2.36
C TYR A 81 -3.88 -14.59 -2.11
N LEU A 82 -4.82 -15.00 -2.96
CA LEU A 82 -6.24 -14.63 -2.81
C LEU A 82 -7.10 -15.78 -2.28
N SER A 83 -6.54 -17.01 -2.20
CA SER A 83 -7.23 -18.17 -1.66
C SER A 83 -6.30 -19.09 -0.87
N GLU A 84 -6.87 -19.91 0.01
CA GLU A 84 -6.11 -20.94 0.74
C GLU A 84 -5.39 -21.92 -0.21
N LYS A 85 -5.99 -22.21 -1.36
CA LYS A 85 -5.40 -23.13 -2.34
C LYS A 85 -4.11 -22.55 -2.93
N GLU A 86 -4.11 -21.26 -3.25
CA GLU A 86 -2.91 -20.56 -3.74
C GLU A 86 -1.83 -20.49 -2.67
N GLU A 87 -2.20 -20.18 -1.42
CA GLU A 87 -1.26 -20.18 -0.29
C GLU A 87 -0.55 -21.52 -0.16
N LYS A 88 -1.31 -22.63 -0.07
CA LYS A 88 -0.75 -23.98 0.06
C LYS A 88 0.16 -24.35 -1.12
N PHE A 89 -0.21 -23.95 -2.33
CA PHE A 89 0.62 -24.18 -3.52
C PHE A 89 1.95 -23.42 -3.44
N TRP A 90 1.90 -22.14 -3.06
CA TRP A 90 3.09 -21.30 -2.93
C TRP A 90 4.02 -21.82 -1.81
N GLU A 91 3.48 -22.12 -0.63
CA GLU A 91 4.26 -22.61 0.51
C GLU A 91 4.93 -23.96 0.26
N ALA A 92 4.33 -24.82 -0.57
CA ALA A 92 4.92 -26.09 -0.95
C ALA A 92 6.10 -25.93 -1.93
N GLY A 93 6.10 -24.87 -2.75
CA GLY A 93 7.10 -24.64 -3.80
C GLY A 93 8.21 -23.64 -3.44
N ALA A 94 7.92 -22.66 -2.58
CA ALA A 94 8.85 -21.58 -2.27
C ALA A 94 9.80 -21.94 -1.10
N PRO A 95 11.09 -21.56 -1.15
CA PRO A 95 12.00 -21.63 -0.01
C PRO A 95 11.43 -20.87 1.19
N LYS A 96 11.51 -21.42 2.41
CA LYS A 96 10.83 -20.81 3.59
C LYS A 96 11.38 -19.45 4.02
N ASP A 97 12.64 -19.16 3.73
CA ASP A 97 13.38 -17.97 4.19
C ASP A 97 13.58 -16.90 3.11
N TYR A 98 12.90 -17.02 1.96
CA TYR A 98 13.08 -16.11 0.81
C TYR A 98 12.78 -14.63 1.10
N HIS A 99 11.99 -14.34 2.13
CA HIS A 99 11.64 -12.99 2.55
C HIS A 99 12.73 -12.35 3.44
N LEU A 100 13.60 -13.15 4.07
CA LEU A 100 14.68 -12.73 4.98
C LEU A 100 16.05 -12.66 4.30
N HIS A 101 16.12 -12.19 3.05
CA HIS A 101 17.34 -12.15 2.19
C HIS A 101 17.59 -13.39 1.32
N GLY A 102 16.73 -14.42 1.38
CA GLY A 102 16.81 -15.56 0.48
C GLY A 102 16.53 -15.17 -0.98
N ARG A 103 17.19 -15.86 -1.92
CA ARG A 103 16.94 -15.68 -3.36
C ARG A 103 15.87 -16.67 -3.81
N LEU A 104 14.91 -16.18 -4.58
CA LEU A 104 14.01 -17.05 -5.34
C LEU A 104 14.64 -17.38 -6.69
N PRO A 105 14.35 -18.58 -7.25
CA PRO A 105 14.48 -18.83 -8.67
C PRO A 105 13.81 -17.71 -9.50
N PRO A 106 14.34 -17.34 -10.68
CA PRO A 106 13.81 -16.24 -11.49
C PRO A 106 12.30 -16.37 -11.80
N GLU A 107 11.80 -17.58 -11.96
CA GLU A 107 10.40 -17.88 -12.25
C GLU A 107 9.52 -17.52 -11.05
N LEU A 108 9.88 -17.99 -9.85
CA LEU A 108 9.18 -17.67 -8.61
C LEU A 108 9.31 -16.17 -8.26
N GLU A 109 10.43 -15.53 -8.55
CA GLU A 109 10.57 -14.08 -8.38
C GLU A 109 9.61 -13.29 -9.27
N ARG A 110 9.38 -13.76 -10.50
CA ARG A 110 8.40 -13.15 -11.42
C ARG A 110 6.98 -13.37 -10.91
N GLU A 111 6.65 -14.57 -10.48
CA GLU A 111 5.32 -14.89 -9.90
C GLU A 111 5.05 -14.08 -8.64
N LEU A 112 6.03 -13.95 -7.74
CA LEU A 112 5.96 -13.11 -6.55
C LEU A 112 5.60 -11.66 -6.93
N LYS A 113 6.35 -11.06 -7.85
CA LYS A 113 6.09 -9.67 -8.28
C LYS A 113 4.77 -9.53 -9.03
N ALA A 114 4.37 -10.54 -9.80
CA ALA A 114 3.07 -10.56 -10.48
C ALA A 114 1.92 -10.58 -9.46
N SER A 115 2.07 -11.31 -8.35
CA SER A 115 1.08 -11.32 -7.27
C SER A 115 0.88 -9.93 -6.66
N TRP A 116 1.94 -9.10 -6.58
CA TRP A 116 1.85 -7.76 -6.01
C TRP A 116 1.00 -6.79 -6.82
N GLU A 117 0.88 -6.97 -8.14
CA GLU A 117 -0.01 -6.13 -8.97
C GLU A 117 -1.48 -6.24 -8.52
N ARG A 118 -1.86 -7.33 -7.83
CA ARG A 118 -3.20 -7.53 -7.30
C ARG A 118 -3.57 -6.50 -6.23
N ILE A 119 -2.61 -5.78 -5.62
CA ILE A 119 -2.89 -4.72 -4.64
C ILE A 119 -3.77 -3.60 -5.22
N PHE A 120 -3.77 -3.44 -6.56
CA PHE A 120 -4.57 -2.45 -7.28
C PHE A 120 -5.94 -3.00 -7.70
N ASP A 121 -6.15 -4.32 -7.69
CA ASP A 121 -7.45 -4.95 -7.96
C ASP A 121 -8.27 -5.06 -6.66
N LEU A 122 -8.85 -3.93 -6.28
CA LEU A 122 -9.62 -3.82 -5.04
C LEU A 122 -10.81 -4.79 -4.98
N LYS A 123 -11.38 -5.17 -6.14
CA LYS A 123 -12.49 -6.13 -6.21
C LYS A 123 -12.03 -7.55 -5.97
N ALA A 124 -10.91 -7.95 -6.58
CA ALA A 124 -10.34 -9.27 -6.36
C ALA A 124 -9.91 -9.46 -4.90
N ILE A 125 -9.33 -8.42 -4.27
CA ILE A 125 -8.98 -8.48 -2.85
C ILE A 125 -10.24 -8.61 -1.99
N ALA A 126 -11.25 -7.77 -2.20
CA ALA A 126 -12.48 -7.82 -1.42
C ALA A 126 -13.21 -9.18 -1.51
N GLY A 127 -12.99 -9.94 -2.58
CA GLY A 127 -13.52 -11.29 -2.76
C GLY A 127 -12.58 -12.43 -2.33
N SER A 128 -11.43 -12.13 -1.72
CA SER A 128 -10.46 -13.13 -1.28
C SER A 128 -10.89 -13.86 0.00
N ASP A 129 -10.35 -15.05 0.22
CA ASP A 129 -10.58 -15.86 1.42
C ASP A 129 -10.12 -15.15 2.71
N TRP A 130 -9.26 -14.14 2.59
CA TRP A 130 -8.57 -13.47 3.69
C TRP A 130 -9.23 -12.17 4.13
N THR A 131 -10.04 -11.57 3.28
CA THR A 131 -10.64 -10.29 3.58
C THR A 131 -11.78 -10.47 4.57
N THR A 132 -11.59 -9.95 5.77
CA THR A 132 -12.61 -9.94 6.82
C THR A 132 -12.89 -8.50 7.24
N GLY A 133 -14.16 -8.10 7.21
CA GLY A 133 -14.59 -6.75 7.61
C GLY A 133 -14.44 -5.69 6.52
N GLU A 134 -14.17 -4.45 6.95
CA GLU A 134 -14.10 -3.30 6.05
C GLU A 134 -12.75 -3.21 5.34
N GLN A 135 -12.78 -3.04 4.03
CA GLN A 135 -11.58 -2.86 3.21
C GLN A 135 -11.01 -1.44 3.38
N TYR A 136 -9.73 -1.35 3.72
CA TYR A 136 -8.99 -0.10 3.81
C TYR A 136 -8.27 0.18 2.50
N ILE A 137 -8.63 1.28 1.85
CA ILE A 137 -8.05 1.73 0.59
C ILE A 137 -7.23 2.97 0.86
N GLN A 138 -5.97 2.89 0.47
CA GLN A 138 -5.02 3.98 0.46
C GLN A 138 -4.83 4.49 -0.97
N ALA A 139 -4.25 5.68 -1.07
CA ALA A 139 -3.83 6.26 -2.32
C ALA A 139 -2.37 6.73 -2.21
N VAL A 140 -1.70 6.76 -3.34
CA VAL A 140 -0.43 7.49 -3.49
C VAL A 140 -0.60 8.60 -4.52
N ALA A 141 -0.04 9.76 -4.19
CA ALA A 141 0.15 10.88 -5.10
C ALA A 141 1.64 11.23 -5.13
N GLU A 142 2.12 11.89 -6.18
CA GLU A 142 3.49 12.41 -6.20
C GLU A 142 3.65 13.63 -5.29
N GLU A 143 2.67 14.53 -5.33
CA GLU A 143 2.69 15.80 -4.63
C GLU A 143 1.27 16.29 -4.36
N ILE A 144 1.15 17.16 -3.35
CA ILE A 144 -0.09 17.83 -2.96
C ILE A 144 0.21 19.31 -2.87
N TYR A 145 -0.60 20.11 -3.56
CA TYR A 145 -0.53 21.56 -3.52
C TYR A 145 -1.48 22.13 -2.46
N LEU A 146 -1.13 23.29 -1.91
CA LEU A 146 -1.91 23.92 -0.85
C LEU A 146 -3.35 24.25 -1.29
N PHE A 147 -3.57 24.62 -2.55
CA PHE A 147 -4.90 24.90 -3.09
C PHE A 147 -5.80 23.65 -3.19
N GLU A 148 -5.22 22.44 -3.08
CA GLU A 148 -5.94 21.17 -3.09
C GLU A 148 -6.42 20.77 -1.69
N VAL A 149 -5.99 21.49 -0.65
CA VAL A 149 -6.44 21.28 0.72
C VAL A 149 -7.86 21.82 0.88
N ALA A 150 -8.81 20.92 1.04
CA ALA A 150 -10.22 21.27 1.25
C ALA A 150 -10.55 21.50 2.73
N ARG A 151 -9.84 20.82 3.65
CA ARG A 151 -10.09 20.95 5.09
C ARG A 151 -8.85 20.59 5.91
N VAL A 152 -8.71 21.29 7.04
CA VAL A 152 -7.77 20.95 8.10
C VAL A 152 -8.54 20.79 9.40
N LYS A 153 -8.28 19.71 10.13
CA LYS A 153 -8.88 19.44 11.45
C LYS A 153 -7.79 19.15 12.47
N GLU A 154 -7.67 20.01 13.48
CA GLU A 154 -6.80 19.76 14.63
C GLU A 154 -7.35 18.66 15.55
N PHE A 155 -6.47 17.85 16.12
CA PHE A 155 -6.79 16.88 17.16
C PHE A 155 -5.59 16.59 18.08
N ILE A 156 -5.87 15.94 19.22
CA ILE A 156 -4.84 15.38 20.10
C ILE A 156 -4.83 13.86 19.91
N ALA A 157 -3.67 13.31 19.58
CA ALA A 157 -3.50 11.87 19.39
C ALA A 157 -3.78 11.10 20.69
N ARG A 158 -4.46 9.96 20.57
CA ARG A 158 -4.90 9.13 21.70
C ARG A 158 -3.92 8.04 22.07
#